data_AF-A0AA91SYK6-F1
#
_entry.id   AF-A0AA91SYK6-F1
#
_cell.length_a   1.000
_cell.length_b   1.000
_cell.length_c   1.000
_cell.angle_alpha   90.00
_cell.angle_beta   90.00
_cell.angle_gamma   90.00
#
_symmetry.space_group_name_H-M   'P 1'
#
loop_
_entity.id
_entity.type
_entity.pdbx_description
1 polymer ?
#
loop_
_entity_poly.entity_id
_entity_poly.type
_entity_poly.pdbx_seq_one_letter_code
_entity_poly.pdbx_strand_id
1 'polypeptide(L)' 'MFSFDDVKMMYDWGCFTDEQVQEFVPMCITEEEAEQIISK' A
#
# COMPACT_ATOMS: atom_id res chain seq x y z
N MET A 1 8.99 9.95 -2.81
CA MET A 1 8.22 9.20 -1.80
C MET A 1 6.91 8.86 -2.47
N PHE A 2 6.53 7.59 -2.51
CA PHE A 2 5.28 7.18 -3.14
C PHE A 2 4.09 7.73 -2.33
N SER A 3 3.01 8.09 -3.00
CA SER A 3 1.75 8.45 -2.34
C SER A 3 0.86 7.22 -2.13
N PHE A 4 -0.19 7.37 -1.35
CA PHE A 4 -1.23 6.34 -1.20
C PHE A 4 -1.73 5.81 -2.56
N ASP A 5 -2.03 6.72 -3.49
CA ASP A 5 -2.55 6.34 -4.81
C ASP A 5 -1.54 5.53 -5.63
N ASP A 6 -0.23 5.86 -5.52
CA ASP A 6 0.82 5.10 -6.20
C ASP A 6 0.92 3.67 -5.65
N VAL A 7 0.92 3.53 -4.32
CA VAL A 7 1.02 2.21 -3.67
C VAL A 7 -0.23 1.37 -3.99
N LYS A 8 -1.42 1.99 -3.94
CA LYS A 8 -2.67 1.35 -4.28
C LYS A 8 -2.71 0.89 -5.74
N MET A 9 -2.35 1.75 -6.69
CA MET A 9 -2.33 1.41 -8.12
C MET A 9 -1.38 0.23 -8.40
N MET A 10 -0.19 0.24 -7.79
CA MET A 10 0.79 -0.84 -7.97
C MET A 10 0.32 -2.14 -7.32
N TYR A 11 -0.34 -2.08 -6.17
CA TYR A 11 -0.97 -3.24 -5.54
C TYR A 11 -2.11 -3.80 -6.39
N ASP A 12 -2.99 -2.95 -6.91
CA ASP A 12 -4.10 -3.34 -7.80
C ASP A 12 -3.58 -3.97 -9.11
N TRP A 13 -2.37 -3.60 -9.55
CA TRP A 13 -1.66 -4.24 -10.67
C TRP A 13 -0.94 -5.54 -10.30
N GLY A 14 -1.02 -5.97 -9.05
CA GLY A 14 -0.34 -7.17 -8.53
C GLY A 14 1.17 -7.03 -8.45
N CYS A 15 1.70 -5.81 -8.45
CA CYS A 15 3.13 -5.55 -8.31
C CYS A 15 3.60 -5.65 -6.85
N PHE A 16 2.68 -5.56 -5.89
CA PHE A 16 2.96 -5.71 -4.47
C PHE A 16 2.05 -6.76 -3.83
N THR A 17 2.60 -7.51 -2.89
CA THR A 17 1.83 -8.35 -1.95
C THR A 17 1.41 -7.56 -0.73
N ASP A 18 0.49 -8.12 0.07
CA ASP A 18 0.02 -7.55 1.33
C ASP A 18 1.19 -7.20 2.26
N GLU A 19 2.18 -8.09 2.36
CA GLU A 19 3.40 -7.89 3.16
C GLU A 19 4.25 -6.73 2.63
N GLN A 20 4.36 -6.59 1.30
CA GLN A 20 5.09 -5.48 0.69
C GLN A 20 4.38 -4.14 0.87
N VAL A 21 3.04 -4.11 0.93
CA VAL A 21 2.29 -2.89 1.27
C VAL A 21 2.61 -2.42 2.69
N GLN A 22 2.82 -3.35 3.63
CA GLN A 22 3.18 -3.00 5.02
C GLN A 22 4.58 -2.36 5.14
N GLU A 23 5.52 -2.65 4.22
CA GLU A 23 6.84 -2.00 4.21
C GLU A 23 6.76 -0.49 3.91
N PHE A 24 5.65 -0.03 3.33
CA PHE A 24 5.41 1.38 3.08
C PHE A 24 4.89 2.13 4.32
N VAL A 25 4.52 1.44 5.40
CA VAL A 25 4.10 2.04 6.66
C VAL A 25 5.31 2.29 7.58
N PRO A 26 5.44 3.46 8.25
CA PRO A 26 4.63 4.66 8.14
C PRO A 26 5.20 5.67 7.12
N MET A 27 6.13 5.22 6.27
CA MET A 27 6.92 6.13 5.43
C MET A 27 6.09 6.79 4.32
N CYS A 28 5.36 6.00 3.54
CA CYS A 28 4.59 6.47 2.38
C CYS A 28 3.09 6.48 2.63
N ILE A 29 2.61 5.58 3.51
CA ILE A 29 1.20 5.44 3.88
C ILE A 29 1.07 5.13 5.38
N THR A 30 -0.12 5.34 5.91
CA THR A 30 -0.50 4.99 7.29
C THR A 30 -0.96 3.53 7.40
N GLU A 31 -1.05 3.01 8.63
CA GLU A 31 -1.64 1.69 8.90
C GLU A 31 -3.08 1.60 8.36
N GLU A 32 -3.89 2.64 8.57
CA GLU A 32 -5.29 2.70 8.07
C GLU A 32 -5.35 2.68 6.54
N GLU A 33 -4.42 3.34 5.86
CA GLU A 33 -4.31 3.33 4.40
C GLU A 33 -3.83 1.97 3.88
N ALA A 34 -2.86 1.34 4.56
CA ALA A 34 -2.42 -0.01 4.21
C ALA A 34 -3.57 -1.02 4.35
N GLU A 35 -4.35 -0.96 5.43
CA GLU A 35 -5.55 -1.79 5.60
C GLU A 35 -6.58 -1.55 4.48
N GLN A 36 -6.78 -0.31 4.03
CA GLN A 36 -7.67 0.00 2.91
C GLN A 36 -7.19 -0.58 1.57
N ILE A 37 -5.88 -0.76 1.39
CA ILE A 37 -5.31 -1.37 0.17
C ILE A 37 -5.47 -2.89 0.23
N ILE A 38 -5.19 -3.50 1.36
CA ILE A 38 -5.11 -4.96 1.53
C ILE A 38 -6.50 -5.57 1.74
N SER A 39 -7.36 -4.88 2.49
CA SER A 39 -8.74 -5.31 2.76
C SER A 39 -9.63 -4.91 1.59
N LYS A 40 -10.16 -5.92 0.86
CA LYS A 40 -11.05 -5.75 -0.29
C LYS A 40 -12.47 -5.33 0.10
#